data_AF-A0A1I4PED5-F1
#
_entry.id   AF-A0A1I4PED5-F1
#
_cell.length_a   1.000
_cell.length_b   1.000
_cell.length_c   1.000
_cell.angle_alpha   90.00
_cell.angle_beta   90.00
_cell.angle_gamma   90.00
#
_symmetry.space_group_name_H-M   'P 1'
#
loop_
_entity.id
_entity.type
_entity.pdbx_description
1 polymer ?
#
loop_
_entity_poly.entity_id
_entity_poly.type
_entity_poly.pdbx_seq_one_letter_code
_entity_poly.pdbx_strand_id
1 'polypeptide(L)'
;MTRTESSEMNSWPLTDGDYVIGDPGSSVAVVTLSSDHQTLGLQNYAICGTCFTENFGIQKVIVNVLSNPNISCLILCGKESKHFAGQSILTLVENGVSTMGGYKKIIGSMGVIPYLDEISMTAINRFLREIEVIDLIDTTDHGTIQNKIDSCSHKERKEAANHIMPVIDENSWKKYENIVQQNTMSKIKK
;
A
#
# COMPACT_ATOMS: atom_id res chain seq x y z
N MET A 1 -34.51 12.54 -9.73
CA MET A 1 -33.35 11.64 -9.73
C MET A 1 -32.67 11.80 -8.38
N THR A 2 -33.04 10.95 -7.43
CA THR A 2 -32.50 10.97 -6.07
C THR A 2 -31.10 10.38 -6.08
N ARG A 3 -30.13 11.24 -5.84
CA ARG A 3 -28.73 10.91 -5.60
C ARG A 3 -28.67 10.17 -4.26
N THR A 4 -28.48 8.86 -4.32
CA THR A 4 -28.32 8.01 -3.13
C THR A 4 -26.92 8.26 -2.56
N GLU A 5 -26.78 9.27 -1.71
CA GLU A 5 -25.57 9.46 -0.91
C GLU A 5 -25.68 8.74 0.44
N SER A 6 -24.55 8.14 0.82
CA SER A 6 -23.99 8.08 2.17
C SER A 6 -24.56 7.12 3.23
N SER A 7 -24.49 5.81 2.98
CA SER A 7 -24.40 4.82 4.08
C SER A 7 -23.20 3.87 4.02
N GLU A 8 -22.52 3.73 2.88
CA GLU A 8 -21.40 2.76 2.72
C GLU A 8 -20.00 3.30 3.08
N MET A 9 -19.78 4.61 3.15
CA MET A 9 -18.46 5.16 3.53
C MET A 9 -18.18 5.21 5.04
N ASN A 10 -19.15 4.91 5.90
CA ASN A 10 -19.00 5.09 7.36
C ASN A 10 -17.99 4.12 8.02
N SER A 11 -17.45 3.16 7.28
CA SER A 11 -16.45 2.21 7.78
C SER A 11 -15.08 2.31 7.09
N TRP A 12 -14.85 3.32 6.24
CA TRP A 12 -13.56 3.53 5.59
C TRP A 12 -12.71 4.57 6.36
N PRO A 13 -11.41 4.33 6.59
CA PRO A 13 -10.61 3.16 6.19
C PRO A 13 -10.89 1.90 7.04
N LEU A 14 -10.70 0.72 6.43
CA LEU A 14 -10.99 -0.58 7.07
C LEU A 14 -9.90 -1.03 8.05
N THR A 15 -8.68 -0.53 7.90
CA THR A 15 -7.54 -0.86 8.77
C THR A 15 -6.97 0.39 9.39
N ASP A 16 -6.61 0.29 10.66
CA ASP A 16 -5.94 1.33 11.43
C ASP A 16 -4.47 1.50 11.02
N GLY A 17 -3.90 2.65 11.35
CA GLY A 17 -2.52 2.97 11.03
C GLY A 17 -2.19 4.44 11.29
N ASP A 18 -0.98 4.83 10.90
CA ASP A 18 -0.49 6.19 11.01
C ASP A 18 -0.76 6.95 9.70
N TYR A 19 -1.92 7.60 9.65
CA TYR A 19 -2.39 8.35 8.49
C TYR A 19 -3.35 9.47 8.90
N VAL A 20 -3.57 10.39 7.96
CA VAL A 20 -4.64 11.39 7.99
C VAL A 20 -5.59 11.18 6.82
N ILE A 21 -6.88 11.45 7.06
CA ILE A 21 -7.93 11.38 6.05
C ILE A 21 -8.13 12.77 5.45
N GLY A 22 -8.13 12.83 4.12
CA GLY A 22 -8.45 14.02 3.34
C GLY A 22 -9.88 13.96 2.81
N ASP A 23 -10.07 14.22 1.52
CA ASP A 23 -11.37 14.08 0.84
C ASP A 23 -11.57 12.63 0.37
N PRO A 24 -12.48 11.84 0.95
CA PRO A 24 -12.73 10.47 0.50
C PRO A 24 -13.18 10.36 -0.96
N GLY A 25 -13.64 11.46 -1.58
CA GLY A 25 -13.93 11.57 -3.01
C GLY A 25 -12.71 11.68 -3.92
N SER A 26 -11.52 11.97 -3.37
CA SER A 26 -10.28 12.07 -4.14
C SER A 26 -9.85 10.70 -4.70
N SER A 27 -9.23 10.73 -5.88
CA SER A 27 -8.68 9.54 -6.54
C SER A 27 -7.28 9.16 -6.08
N VAL A 28 -6.67 9.94 -5.18
CA VAL A 28 -5.26 9.82 -4.81
C VAL A 28 -5.10 9.36 -3.37
N ALA A 29 -4.30 8.32 -3.16
CA ALA A 29 -3.71 7.98 -1.88
C ALA A 29 -2.22 8.30 -1.89
N VAL A 30 -1.66 8.70 -0.75
CA VAL A 30 -0.25 9.03 -0.60
C VAL A 30 0.38 8.19 0.50
N VAL A 31 1.50 7.56 0.19
CA VAL A 31 2.35 6.85 1.14
C VAL A 31 3.66 7.60 1.25
N THR A 32 3.95 8.17 2.42
CA THR A 32 5.16 8.97 2.69
C THR A 32 6.32 8.13 3.22
N LEU A 33 6.18 6.80 3.16
CA LEU A 33 7.17 5.81 3.60
C LEU A 33 7.65 6.08 5.02
N SER A 34 8.90 6.52 5.20
CA SER A 34 9.47 6.85 6.52
C SER A 34 9.47 8.33 6.88
N SER A 35 9.00 9.20 5.97
CA SER A 35 8.85 10.63 6.21
C SER A 35 7.55 10.93 6.96
N ASP A 36 7.60 11.90 7.87
CA ASP A 36 6.43 12.40 8.59
C ASP A 36 5.48 13.12 7.62
N HIS A 37 4.32 12.51 7.38
CA HIS A 37 3.30 12.99 6.45
C HIS A 37 2.70 14.35 6.87
N GLN A 38 2.72 14.70 8.16
CA GLN A 38 2.17 15.97 8.65
C GLN A 38 3.05 17.15 8.27
N THR A 39 4.36 16.94 8.15
CA THR A 39 5.33 18.00 7.82
C THR A 39 5.33 18.38 6.35
N LEU A 40 4.82 17.49 5.48
CA LEU A 40 4.83 17.71 4.03
C LEU A 40 3.74 18.68 3.55
N GLY A 41 2.69 18.94 4.33
CA GLY A 41 1.67 19.93 4.00
C GLY A 41 0.79 19.62 2.77
N LEU A 42 0.79 18.37 2.30
CA LEU A 42 0.09 17.93 1.09
C LEU A 42 -1.44 18.09 1.21
N GLN A 43 -2.11 18.25 0.07
CA GLN A 43 -3.56 18.42 -0.07
C GLN A 43 -4.12 17.57 -1.23
N ASN A 44 -5.45 17.55 -1.39
CA ASN A 44 -6.18 16.92 -2.51
C ASN A 44 -6.03 15.38 -2.61
N TYR A 45 -5.73 14.71 -1.50
CA TYR A 45 -5.74 13.25 -1.39
C TYR A 45 -6.93 12.74 -0.58
N ALA A 46 -7.24 11.44 -0.71
CA ALA A 46 -8.21 10.73 0.12
C ALA A 46 -7.60 10.28 1.45
N ILE A 47 -6.38 9.74 1.41
CA ILE A 47 -5.64 9.28 2.58
C ILE A 47 -4.15 9.52 2.38
N CYS A 48 -3.45 9.97 3.42
CA CYS A 48 -2.01 10.19 3.41
C CYS A 48 -1.40 9.64 4.69
N GLY A 49 -0.38 8.80 4.60
CA GLY A 49 0.22 8.20 5.78
C GLY A 49 1.55 7.49 5.53
N THR A 50 2.12 6.96 6.60
CA THR A 50 3.41 6.26 6.55
C THR A 50 3.22 4.78 6.17
N CYS A 51 4.27 4.18 5.60
CA CYS A 51 4.35 2.73 5.41
C CYS A 51 5.79 2.29 5.62
N PHE A 52 6.06 1.70 6.77
CA PHE A 52 7.42 1.35 7.18
C PHE A 52 7.85 -0.07 6.85
N THR A 53 6.93 -1.03 6.77
CA THR A 53 7.23 -2.47 6.68
C THR A 53 6.80 -3.05 5.35
N GLU A 54 7.59 -3.97 4.80
CA GLU A 54 7.41 -4.63 3.51
C GLU A 54 6.32 -5.72 3.46
N ASN A 55 5.46 -5.79 4.49
CA ASN A 55 4.47 -6.85 4.67
C ASN A 55 3.11 -6.33 5.17
N PHE A 56 2.82 -6.35 6.48
CA PHE A 56 1.52 -5.93 7.02
C PHE A 56 1.23 -4.46 6.72
N GLY A 57 2.23 -3.57 6.74
CA GLY A 57 2.09 -2.19 6.29
C GLY A 57 1.59 -2.09 4.85
N ILE A 58 2.23 -2.80 3.91
CA ILE A 58 1.78 -2.88 2.51
C ILE A 58 0.36 -3.46 2.41
N GLN A 59 0.04 -4.49 3.19
CA GLN A 59 -1.30 -5.10 3.18
C GLN A 59 -2.38 -4.13 3.66
N LYS A 60 -2.12 -3.35 4.73
CA LYS A 60 -3.01 -2.29 5.21
C LYS A 60 -3.21 -1.20 4.16
N VAL A 61 -2.14 -0.77 3.47
CA VAL A 61 -2.24 0.15 2.33
C VAL A 61 -3.15 -0.40 1.25
N ILE A 62 -2.94 -1.64 0.81
CA ILE A 62 -3.76 -2.28 -0.23
C ILE A 62 -5.23 -2.37 0.19
N VAL A 63 -5.51 -2.78 1.43
CA VAL A 63 -6.87 -2.90 1.97
C VAL A 63 -7.59 -1.55 1.99
N ASN A 64 -6.95 -0.51 2.50
CA ASN A 64 -7.54 0.84 2.57
C ASN A 64 -7.72 1.46 1.17
N VAL A 65 -6.78 1.24 0.24
CA VAL A 65 -6.88 1.74 -1.15
C VAL A 65 -7.99 1.02 -1.94
N LEU A 66 -8.12 -0.31 -1.80
CA LEU A 66 -9.13 -1.07 -2.52
C LEU A 66 -10.55 -0.88 -1.98
N SER A 67 -10.69 -0.50 -0.70
CA SER A 67 -12.00 -0.33 -0.06
C SER A 67 -12.67 1.03 -0.33
N ASN A 68 -11.94 2.05 -0.80
CA ASN A 68 -12.54 3.31 -1.25
C ASN A 68 -12.58 3.38 -2.78
N PRO A 69 -13.72 3.12 -3.47
CA PRO A 69 -13.85 3.02 -4.92
C PRO A 69 -13.27 4.21 -5.71
N ASN A 70 -13.18 5.39 -5.11
CA ASN A 70 -12.65 6.58 -5.76
C ASN A 70 -11.14 6.52 -6.01
N ILE A 71 -10.38 5.86 -5.12
CA ILE A 71 -8.91 5.81 -5.18
C ILE A 71 -8.46 4.93 -6.33
N SER A 72 -7.81 5.54 -7.32
CA SER A 72 -7.23 4.86 -8.49
C SER A 72 -5.74 5.16 -8.67
N CYS A 73 -5.16 6.00 -7.82
CA CYS A 73 -3.75 6.36 -7.84
C CYS A 73 -3.14 6.28 -6.44
N LEU A 74 -1.94 5.70 -6.34
CA LEU A 74 -1.13 5.63 -5.13
C LEU A 74 0.23 6.28 -5.40
N ILE A 75 0.53 7.38 -4.72
CA ILE A 75 1.83 8.04 -4.79
C ILE A 75 2.72 7.50 -3.67
N LEU A 76 3.92 7.01 -4.03
CA LEU A 76 4.97 6.66 -3.08
C LEU A 76 5.96 7.82 -3.03
N CYS A 77 6.06 8.51 -1.90
CA CYS A 77 7.00 9.62 -1.71
C CYS A 77 7.66 9.57 -0.33
N GLY A 78 8.48 10.57 -0.04
CA GLY A 78 9.25 10.61 1.20
C GLY A 78 10.43 9.66 1.17
N LYS A 79 11.18 9.64 2.27
CA LYS A 79 12.39 8.83 2.41
C LYS A 79 12.04 7.35 2.45
N GLU A 80 12.76 6.52 1.70
CA GLU A 80 12.59 5.07 1.76
C GLU A 80 12.76 4.52 3.19
N SER A 81 11.89 3.59 3.54
CA SER A 81 11.93 2.86 4.80
C SER A 81 13.14 1.94 4.88
N LYS A 82 13.64 1.68 6.10
CA LYS A 82 14.74 0.71 6.31
C LYS A 82 14.38 -0.74 5.90
N HIS A 83 13.11 -1.01 5.69
CA HIS A 83 12.58 -2.31 5.27
C HIS A 83 12.34 -2.41 3.76
N PHE A 84 12.62 -1.35 2.99
CA PHE A 84 12.35 -1.29 1.55
C PHE A 84 10.88 -1.46 1.18
N ALA A 85 9.96 -0.89 1.98
CA ALA A 85 8.53 -0.92 1.73
C ALA A 85 8.16 -0.28 0.37
N GLY A 86 8.74 0.87 0.02
CA GLY A 86 8.46 1.54 -1.26
C GLY A 86 8.90 0.68 -2.44
N GLN A 87 10.15 0.25 -2.44
CA GLN A 87 10.70 -0.67 -3.44
C GLN A 87 9.92 -2.00 -3.53
N SER A 88 9.43 -2.52 -2.41
CA SER A 88 8.59 -3.72 -2.38
C SER A 88 7.24 -3.49 -3.06
N ILE A 89 6.62 -2.32 -2.89
CA ILE A 89 5.39 -1.97 -3.61
C ILE A 89 5.67 -1.86 -5.12
N LEU A 90 6.77 -1.21 -5.53
CA LEU A 90 7.12 -1.08 -6.94
C LEU A 90 7.34 -2.45 -7.62
N THR A 91 8.12 -3.33 -6.98
CA THR A 91 8.35 -4.68 -7.50
C THR A 91 7.14 -5.59 -7.42
N LEU A 92 6.22 -5.36 -6.48
CA LEU A 92 4.90 -6.00 -6.48
C LEU A 92 4.13 -5.63 -7.75
N VAL A 93 4.08 -4.35 -8.12
CA VAL A 93 3.40 -3.90 -9.34
C VAL A 93 4.05 -4.49 -10.60
N GLU A 94 5.37 -4.53 -10.64
CA GLU A 94 6.12 -5.04 -11.80
C GLU A 94 6.03 -6.55 -11.95
N ASN A 95 6.16 -7.30 -10.85
CA ASN A 95 6.45 -8.74 -10.88
C ASN A 95 5.39 -9.60 -10.18
N GLY A 96 4.47 -8.99 -9.42
CA GLY A 96 3.49 -9.70 -8.62
C GLY A 96 4.11 -10.48 -7.45
N VAL A 97 3.46 -11.58 -7.09
CA VAL A 97 3.90 -12.47 -6.00
C VAL A 97 4.15 -13.89 -6.52
N SER A 98 5.15 -14.55 -5.93
CA SER A 98 5.33 -16.00 -6.06
C SER A 98 4.55 -16.70 -4.95
N THR A 99 3.91 -17.82 -5.28
CA THR A 99 3.22 -18.71 -4.32
C THR A 99 4.03 -19.97 -4.00
N MET A 100 5.27 -20.06 -4.49
CA MET A 100 6.14 -21.20 -4.21
C MET A 100 6.43 -21.30 -2.72
N GLY A 101 6.32 -22.51 -2.17
CA GLY A 101 6.53 -22.74 -0.74
C GLY A 101 5.35 -22.37 0.16
N GLY A 102 4.18 -22.08 -0.42
CA GLY A 102 2.93 -21.87 0.34
C GLY A 102 2.72 -20.45 0.87
N TYR A 103 3.61 -19.52 0.51
CA TYR A 103 3.54 -18.11 0.91
C TYR A 103 3.45 -17.21 -0.32
N LYS A 104 2.77 -16.07 -0.20
CA LYS A 104 2.67 -15.03 -1.24
C LYS A 104 3.82 -14.04 -1.09
N LYS A 105 4.98 -14.38 -1.64
CA LYS A 105 6.20 -13.55 -1.56
C LYS A 105 6.28 -12.56 -2.73
N ILE A 106 6.50 -11.28 -2.46
CA ILE A 106 6.75 -10.28 -3.50
C ILE A 106 8.03 -10.64 -4.27
N ILE A 107 7.92 -10.76 -5.59
CA ILE A 107 9.04 -11.12 -6.45
C ILE A 107 9.93 -9.88 -6.66
N GLY A 108 11.23 -10.00 -6.37
CA GLY A 108 12.19 -8.91 -6.56
C GLY A 108 12.28 -7.92 -5.38
N SER A 109 11.48 -8.08 -4.33
CA SER A 109 11.60 -7.26 -3.13
C SER A 109 12.96 -7.47 -2.43
N MET A 110 13.57 -6.36 -2.03
CA MET A 110 14.79 -6.33 -1.20
C MET A 110 14.51 -6.46 0.30
N GLY A 111 13.23 -6.44 0.70
CA GLY A 111 12.80 -6.62 2.08
C GLY A 111 13.16 -8.00 2.64
N VAL A 112 13.22 -8.11 3.96
CA VAL A 112 13.62 -9.35 4.65
C VAL A 112 12.46 -10.35 4.64
N ILE A 113 11.24 -9.87 4.85
CA ILE A 113 10.01 -10.65 4.98
C ILE A 113 8.87 -10.11 4.10
N PRO A 114 9.05 -10.01 2.77
CA PRO A 114 8.09 -9.37 1.87
C PRO A 114 6.95 -10.32 1.48
N TYR A 115 6.13 -10.68 2.46
CA TYR A 115 5.04 -11.64 2.31
C TYR A 115 3.69 -10.97 2.57
N LEU A 116 2.71 -11.26 1.71
CA LEU A 116 1.38 -10.64 1.73
C LEU A 116 0.29 -11.66 2.09
N ASP A 117 0.55 -12.51 3.08
CA ASP A 117 -0.25 -13.72 3.27
C ASP A 117 -1.65 -13.51 3.85
N GLU A 118 -1.88 -12.40 4.54
CA GLU A 118 -3.18 -12.11 5.16
C GLU A 118 -4.22 -11.73 4.11
N ILE A 119 -3.83 -11.03 3.03
CA ILE A 119 -4.75 -10.68 1.94
C ILE A 119 -4.91 -11.79 0.89
N SER A 120 -6.03 -11.79 0.16
CA SER A 120 -6.30 -12.80 -0.87
C SER A 120 -5.52 -12.51 -2.17
N MET A 121 -5.28 -13.55 -2.99
CA MET A 121 -4.75 -13.35 -4.35
C MET A 121 -5.66 -12.45 -5.21
N THR A 122 -6.98 -12.49 -4.97
CA THR A 122 -7.94 -11.60 -5.63
C THR A 122 -7.64 -10.15 -5.29
N ALA A 123 -7.46 -9.81 -4.01
CA ALA A 123 -7.13 -8.44 -3.60
C ALA A 123 -5.80 -7.97 -4.22
N ILE A 124 -4.77 -8.82 -4.22
CA ILE A 124 -3.49 -8.51 -4.88
C ILE A 124 -3.70 -8.23 -6.37
N ASN A 125 -4.37 -9.13 -7.10
CA ASN A 125 -4.60 -8.96 -8.54
C ASN A 125 -5.46 -7.73 -8.86
N ARG A 126 -6.43 -7.40 -8.01
CA ARG A 126 -7.22 -6.16 -8.12
C ARG A 126 -6.33 -4.93 -7.99
N PHE A 127 -5.49 -4.88 -6.96
CA PHE A 127 -4.55 -3.78 -6.76
C PHE A 127 -3.66 -3.57 -7.99
N LEU A 128 -3.05 -4.65 -8.51
CA LEU A 128 -2.17 -4.61 -9.68
C LEU A 128 -2.87 -4.07 -10.95
N ARG A 129 -4.17 -4.32 -11.10
CA ARG A 129 -4.94 -3.93 -12.30
C ARG A 129 -5.57 -2.55 -12.18
N GLU A 130 -5.99 -2.16 -10.99
CA GLU A 130 -6.88 -1.00 -10.79
C GLU A 130 -6.17 0.22 -10.20
N ILE A 131 -4.97 0.06 -9.63
CA ILE A 131 -4.24 1.15 -8.98
C ILE A 131 -3.00 1.50 -9.80
N GLU A 132 -2.93 2.75 -10.22
CA GLU A 132 -1.70 3.33 -10.76
C GLU A 132 -0.78 3.73 -9.62
N VAL A 133 0.39 3.08 -9.53
CA VAL A 133 1.42 3.43 -8.55
C VAL A 133 2.43 4.38 -9.17
N ILE A 134 2.65 5.51 -8.52
CA ILE A 134 3.57 6.57 -8.97
C ILE A 134 4.77 6.62 -8.05
N ASP A 135 5.94 6.44 -8.63
CA ASP A 135 7.22 6.49 -7.94
C ASP A 135 7.73 7.93 -7.80
N LEU A 136 7.80 8.40 -6.55
CA LEU A 136 8.51 9.58 -6.10
C LEU A 136 9.34 9.25 -4.84
N ILE A 137 9.81 8.00 -4.71
CA ILE A 137 10.61 7.58 -3.56
C ILE A 137 11.84 8.49 -3.41
N ASP A 138 12.20 8.80 -2.17
CA ASP A 138 13.23 9.76 -1.76
C ASP A 138 12.97 11.23 -2.16
N THR A 139 11.79 11.55 -2.68
CA THR A 139 11.33 12.94 -2.89
C THR A 139 10.58 13.45 -1.67
N THR A 140 11.04 14.56 -1.07
CA THR A 140 10.39 15.24 0.07
C THR A 140 9.98 16.68 -0.25
N ASP A 141 10.24 17.13 -1.48
CA ASP A 141 9.87 18.47 -1.93
C ASP A 141 8.35 18.58 -2.11
N HIS A 142 7.71 19.46 -1.31
CA HIS A 142 6.26 19.66 -1.32
C HIS A 142 5.75 20.03 -2.73
N GLY A 143 6.42 20.94 -3.44
CA GLY A 143 5.94 21.40 -4.76
C GLY A 143 5.87 20.26 -5.77
N THR A 144 6.91 19.42 -5.81
CA THR A 144 6.99 18.26 -6.70
C THR A 144 5.88 17.25 -6.40
N ILE A 145 5.68 16.91 -5.13
CA ILE A 145 4.67 15.93 -4.72
C ILE A 145 3.25 16.48 -4.94
N GLN A 146 2.99 17.73 -4.55
CA GLN A 146 1.68 18.35 -4.70
C GLN A 146 1.28 18.48 -6.18
N ASN A 147 2.20 18.94 -7.04
CA ASN A 147 1.95 18.99 -8.48
C ASN A 147 1.61 17.60 -9.04
N LYS A 148 2.23 16.54 -8.53
CA LYS A 148 1.90 15.18 -8.96
C LYS A 148 0.50 14.78 -8.49
N ILE A 149 0.15 15.03 -7.22
CA ILE A 149 -1.21 14.80 -6.69
C ILE A 149 -2.25 15.50 -7.57
N ASP A 150 -2.07 16.79 -7.85
CA ASP A 150 -3.02 17.59 -8.61
C ASP A 150 -3.12 17.16 -10.08
N SER A 151 -2.09 16.52 -10.63
CA SER A 151 -2.10 15.98 -12.00
C SER A 151 -2.80 14.63 -12.14
N CYS A 152 -3.06 13.93 -11.04
CA CYS A 152 -3.69 12.62 -11.06
C CYS A 152 -5.18 12.78 -11.40
N SER A 153 -5.63 12.10 -12.46
CA SER A 153 -7.04 12.06 -12.83
C SER A 153 -7.74 10.84 -12.23
N HIS A 154 -9.04 10.99 -11.96
CA HIS A 154 -9.87 9.86 -11.56
C HIS A 154 -9.98 8.85 -12.70
N LYS A 155 -9.76 7.58 -12.40
CA LYS A 155 -10.03 6.46 -13.30
C LYS A 155 -11.10 5.58 -12.67
N GLU A 156 -12.20 5.38 -13.39
CA GLU A 156 -13.28 4.52 -12.94
C GLU A 156 -12.78 3.08 -12.75
N ARG A 157 -13.04 2.51 -11.57
CA ARG A 157 -12.69 1.12 -11.24
C ARG A 157 -13.89 0.22 -11.49
N LYS A 158 -13.68 -0.84 -12.27
CA LYS A 158 -14.76 -1.68 -12.82
C LYS A 158 -15.31 -2.72 -11.85
N GLU A 159 -14.56 -3.08 -10.80
CA GLU A 159 -14.98 -4.11 -9.85
C GLU A 159 -15.61 -3.51 -8.59
N ALA A 160 -16.71 -4.12 -8.14
CA ALA A 160 -17.41 -3.70 -6.95
C ALA A 160 -16.50 -3.81 -5.70
N ALA A 161 -16.65 -2.86 -4.78
CA ALA A 161 -15.89 -2.83 -3.52
C ALA A 161 -16.24 -3.97 -2.54
N ASN A 162 -17.23 -4.82 -2.87
CA ASN A 162 -17.81 -5.86 -2.00
C ASN A 162 -16.91 -7.08 -1.77
N HIS A 163 -15.59 -6.90 -1.69
CA HIS A 163 -14.66 -7.95 -1.31
C HIS A 163 -14.41 -7.90 0.19
N ILE A 164 -14.68 -9.00 0.89
CA ILE A 164 -14.37 -9.12 2.32
C ILE A 164 -12.85 -9.04 2.48
N MET A 165 -12.38 -7.96 3.09
CA MET A 165 -10.97 -7.79 3.45
C MET A 165 -10.73 -8.44 4.81
N PRO A 166 -9.67 -9.24 4.95
CA PRO A 166 -9.34 -9.89 6.22
C PRO A 166 -8.77 -8.87 7.20
N VAL A 167 -8.87 -9.18 8.49
CA VAL A 167 -8.12 -8.47 9.53
C VAL A 167 -6.63 -8.78 9.33
N ILE A 168 -5.80 -7.74 9.31
CA ILE A 168 -4.35 -7.89 9.18
C ILE A 168 -3.74 -8.02 10.58
N ASP A 169 -3.25 -9.22 10.93
CA ASP A 169 -2.50 -9.42 12.17
C ASP A 169 -1.04 -8.96 12.00
N GLU A 170 -0.67 -7.90 12.72
CA GLU A 170 0.70 -7.37 12.74
C GLU A 170 1.72 -8.35 13.35
N ASN A 171 1.29 -9.40 14.06
CA ASN A 171 2.16 -10.45 14.57
C ASN A 171 2.33 -11.63 13.61
N SER A 172 1.62 -11.64 12.48
CA SER A 172 1.68 -12.74 11.50
C SER A 172 3.09 -13.00 10.96
N TRP A 173 4.00 -12.01 11.03
CA TRP A 173 5.38 -12.16 10.58
C TRP A 173 6.14 -13.28 11.31
N LYS A 174 5.73 -13.65 12.53
CA LYS A 174 6.38 -14.71 13.33
C LYS A 174 6.38 -16.06 12.62
N LYS A 175 5.41 -16.32 11.73
CA LYS A 175 5.38 -17.54 10.92
C LYS A 175 6.58 -17.66 9.95
N TYR A 176 7.27 -16.55 9.68
CA TYR A 176 8.46 -16.51 8.84
C TYR A 176 9.78 -16.61 9.61
N GLU A 177 9.78 -16.72 10.95
CA GLU A 177 11.01 -16.74 11.77
C GLU A 177 12.03 -17.77 11.29
N ASN A 178 11.58 -18.99 11.01
CA ASN A 178 12.45 -20.07 10.52
C ASN A 178 13.09 -19.73 9.17
N ILE A 179 12.36 -19.07 8.27
CA ILE A 179 12.85 -18.63 6.95
C ILE A 179 13.91 -17.55 7.13
N VAL A 180 13.67 -16.59 8.03
CA VAL A 180 14.62 -15.52 8.34
C VAL A 180 15.91 -16.09 8.92
N GLN A 181 15.82 -17.01 9.89
CA GLN A 181 17.00 -17.65 10.49
C GLN A 181 17.85 -18.41 9.46
N GLN A 182 17.21 -19.18 8.57
CA GLN A 182 17.89 -19.91 7.49
C GLN A 182 18.59 -18.97 6.50
N ASN A 183 17.90 -17.90 6.08
CA ASN A 183 18.46 -16.90 5.17
C ASN A 183 19.64 -16.14 5.78
N THR A 184 19.58 -15.80 7.07
CA THR A 184 20.70 -15.16 7.78
C THR A 184 21.90 -16.10 7.89
N MET A 185 21.68 -17.37 8.28
CA MET A 185 22.77 -18.35 8.38
C MET A 185 23.44 -18.65 7.03
N SER A 186 22.68 -18.68 5.94
CA SER A 186 23.24 -18.91 4.59
C SER A 186 24.06 -17.72 4.07
N LYS A 187 23.72 -16.48 4.43
CA LYS A 187 24.52 -15.29 4.11
C LYS A 187 25.84 -15.24 4.88
N ILE A 188 25.89 -15.73 6.12
CA ILE A 188 27.13 -15.77 6.93
C ILE A 188 28.13 -16.82 6.40
N LYS A 189 27.65 -17.86 5.71
CA LYS A 189 28.48 -18.94 5.16
C LYS A 189 29.05 -18.64 3.76
N LYS A 190 28.73 -17.48 3.18
CA LYS A 190 29.27 -17.01 1.89
C LYS A 190 30.31 -15.93 2.14
#